data_AF-A0A4Y2E5U5-F1
#
_entry.id   AF-A0A4Y2E5U5-F1
#
_cell.length_a   1.000
_cell.length_b   1.000
_cell.length_c   1.000
_cell.angle_alpha   90.00
_cell.angle_beta   90.00
_cell.angle_gamma   90.00
#
_symmetry.space_group_name_H-M   'P 1'
#
loop_
_entity.id
_entity.type
_entity.pdbx_description
1 polymer ?
#
loop_
_entity_poly.entity_id
_entity_poly.type
_entity_poly.pdbx_seq_one_letter_code
_entity_poly.pdbx_strand_id
1 'polypeptide(L)'
;MTASHLFTYALTLYKNLQDPNCDLSDAMDLVDNIVKTIKGIRKEVDSEFGKIFIKANSLLNLISESIKMPRVSLRQKHQINCSSSDSEECFRISIAVPFLDDFLSQMELPFNDHKSTVSALHKLIPSICASSDFGKDDFKVYVHFLNLTTLSSELNLWINKWQDKEGFVDEKYKKNSNGV
;
A
#
# COMPACT_ATOMS: atom_id res chain seq x y z
N MET A 1 13.31 5.24 -14.38
CA MET A 1 12.73 4.25 -13.46
C MET A 1 12.57 2.88 -14.13
N THR A 2 13.10 1.82 -13.53
CA THR A 2 12.98 0.44 -14.05
C THR A 2 12.05 -0.39 -13.17
N ALA A 3 11.50 -1.49 -13.70
CA ALA A 3 10.67 -2.41 -12.91
C ALA A 3 11.39 -2.94 -11.65
N SER A 4 12.71 -3.20 -11.76
CA SER A 4 13.54 -3.60 -10.61
C SER A 4 13.53 -2.54 -9.50
N HIS A 5 13.59 -1.26 -9.84
CA HIS A 5 13.53 -0.18 -8.87
C HIS A 5 12.19 -0.15 -8.11
N LEU A 6 11.08 -0.41 -8.80
CA LEU A 6 9.74 -0.54 -8.19
C LEU A 6 9.66 -1.74 -7.24
N PHE A 7 10.18 -2.89 -7.65
CA PHE A 7 10.20 -4.09 -6.80
C PHE A 7 11.05 -3.93 -5.55
N THR A 8 12.09 -3.09 -5.57
CA THR A 8 12.89 -2.80 -4.36
C THR A 8 12.04 -2.14 -3.26
N TYR A 9 11.05 -1.30 -3.60
CA TYR A 9 10.14 -0.73 -2.59
C TYR A 9 9.29 -1.80 -1.90
N ALA A 10 8.78 -2.76 -2.68
CA ALA A 10 7.98 -3.86 -2.13
C ALA A 10 8.82 -4.95 -1.45
N LEU A 11 10.11 -5.06 -1.78
CA LEU A 11 11.00 -6.08 -1.22
C LEU A 11 11.05 -6.03 0.31
N THR A 12 11.12 -4.83 0.89
CA THR A 12 11.12 -4.65 2.35
C THR A 12 9.81 -5.15 2.97
N LEU A 13 8.67 -4.85 2.35
CA LEU A 13 7.38 -5.35 2.79
C LEU A 13 7.32 -6.87 2.76
N TYR A 14 7.75 -7.51 1.66
CA TYR A 14 7.73 -8.95 1.55
C TYR A 14 8.63 -9.64 2.58
N LYS A 15 9.80 -9.06 2.87
CA LYS A 15 10.66 -9.58 3.94
C LYS A 15 10.00 -9.48 5.30
N ASN A 16 9.34 -8.36 5.61
CA ASN A 16 8.60 -8.20 6.86
C ASN A 16 7.50 -9.25 6.96
N LEU A 17 6.68 -9.42 5.91
CA LEU A 17 5.57 -10.38 5.91
C LEU A 17 6.02 -11.86 5.98
N GLN A 18 7.28 -12.16 5.65
CA GLN A 18 7.86 -13.49 5.78
C GLN A 18 8.43 -13.76 7.18
N ASP A 19 8.58 -12.72 8.02
CA ASP A 19 9.02 -12.89 9.40
C ASP A 19 7.86 -13.42 10.27
N PRO A 20 8.03 -14.54 10.99
CA PRO A 20 6.99 -15.06 11.89
C PRO A 20 6.64 -14.10 13.03
N ASN A 21 7.51 -13.14 13.36
CA ASN A 21 7.29 -12.12 14.39
C ASN A 21 6.86 -10.77 13.80
N CYS A 22 6.40 -10.74 12.54
CA CYS A 22 5.97 -9.52 11.88
C CYS A 22 4.83 -8.83 12.65
N ASP A 23 5.04 -7.55 12.99
CA ASP A 23 3.93 -6.67 13.39
C ASP A 23 3.11 -6.30 12.15
N LEU A 24 1.88 -6.80 12.11
CA LEU A 24 0.97 -6.58 10.98
C LEU A 24 0.56 -5.12 10.84
N SER A 25 0.47 -4.34 11.92
CA SER A 25 0.16 -2.91 11.81
C SER A 25 1.32 -2.14 11.20
N ASP A 26 2.55 -2.43 11.61
CA ASP A 26 3.72 -1.81 10.99
C ASP A 26 3.83 -2.19 9.50
N ALA A 27 3.48 -3.43 9.16
CA ALA A 27 3.41 -3.86 7.76
C ALA A 27 2.34 -3.09 6.96
N MET A 28 1.16 -2.83 7.55
CA MET A 28 0.13 -2.00 6.89
C MET A 28 0.57 -0.55 6.72
N ASP A 29 1.26 0.04 7.71
CA ASP A 29 1.84 1.38 7.62
C ASP A 29 2.90 1.44 6.50
N LEU A 30 3.69 0.38 6.34
CA LEU A 30 4.67 0.26 5.25
C LEU A 30 3.98 0.18 3.88
N VAL A 31 2.88 -0.56 3.76
CA VAL A 31 2.07 -0.60 2.52
C VAL A 31 1.59 0.79 2.13
N ASP A 32 1.00 1.54 3.07
CA ASP A 32 0.52 2.91 2.83
C ASP A 32 1.66 3.82 2.30
N ASN A 33 2.85 3.71 2.89
CA ASN A 33 4.02 4.45 2.47
C ASN A 33 4.50 4.05 1.07
N ILE A 34 4.50 2.76 0.74
CA ILE A 34 4.84 2.28 -0.60
C ILE A 34 3.84 2.79 -1.62
N VAL A 35 2.54 2.62 -1.37
CA VAL A 35 1.45 3.08 -2.24
C VAL A 35 1.56 4.59 -2.48
N LYS A 36 1.79 5.38 -1.42
CA LYS A 36 1.99 6.83 -1.54
C LYS A 36 3.18 7.18 -2.42
N THR A 37 4.31 6.50 -2.23
CA THR A 37 5.53 6.68 -3.04
C THR A 37 5.25 6.34 -4.51
N ILE A 38 4.62 5.20 -4.80
CA ILE A 38 4.34 4.78 -6.17
C ILE A 38 3.31 5.70 -6.84
N LYS A 39 2.32 6.22 -6.11
CA LYS A 39 1.42 7.27 -6.63
C LYS A 39 2.16 8.55 -6.99
N GLY A 40 3.20 8.93 -6.22
CA GLY A 40 4.07 10.06 -6.56
C GLY A 40 4.81 9.82 -7.88
N ILE A 41 5.46 8.67 -7.98
CA ILE A 41 6.10 8.17 -9.20
C ILE A 41 5.15 8.19 -10.40
N ARG A 42 3.90 7.74 -10.21
CA ARG A 42 2.88 7.68 -11.26
C ARG A 42 2.48 9.05 -11.79
N LYS A 43 2.54 10.10 -10.95
CA LYS A 43 2.29 11.50 -11.35
C LYS A 43 3.44 12.08 -12.17
N GLU A 44 4.67 11.64 -11.90
CA GLU A 44 5.88 12.11 -12.58
C GLU A 44 6.27 11.22 -13.78
N VAL A 45 5.46 10.20 -14.10
CA VAL A 45 5.78 9.17 -15.10
C VAL A 45 6.08 9.76 -16.47
N ASP A 46 5.44 10.86 -16.85
CA ASP A 46 5.63 11.49 -18.16
C ASP A 46 7.07 11.99 -18.32
N SER A 47 7.58 12.70 -17.31
CA SER A 47 8.95 13.22 -17.29
C SER A 47 9.98 12.10 -17.14
N GLU A 48 9.74 11.15 -16.23
CA GLU A 48 10.66 10.04 -15.99
C GLU A 48 10.75 9.08 -17.16
N PHE A 49 9.62 8.81 -17.84
CA PHE A 49 9.60 7.98 -19.03
C PHE A 49 10.32 8.66 -20.20
N GLY A 50 10.12 9.96 -20.41
CA GLY A 50 10.83 10.71 -21.45
C GLY A 50 12.35 10.64 -21.30
N LYS A 51 12.88 10.72 -20.07
CA LYS A 51 14.32 10.53 -19.82
C LYS A 51 14.82 9.14 -20.25
N ILE A 52 14.03 8.09 -19.97
CA ILE A 52 14.35 6.72 -20.38
C ILE A 52 14.28 6.60 -21.92
N PHE A 53 13.26 7.17 -22.52
CA PHE A 53 13.03 7.15 -23.96
C PHE A 53 14.17 7.81 -24.73
N ILE A 54 14.57 9.02 -24.31
CA ILE A 54 15.72 9.74 -24.88
C ILE A 54 17.00 8.91 -24.77
N LYS A 55 17.25 8.29 -23.61
CA LYS A 55 18.43 7.44 -23.41
C LYS A 55 18.39 6.17 -24.27
N ALA A 56 17.23 5.55 -24.43
CA ALA A 56 17.07 4.40 -25.30
C ALA A 56 17.28 4.77 -26.77
N ASN A 57 16.73 5.92 -27.20
CA ASN A 57 16.87 6.41 -28.56
C ASN A 57 18.33 6.82 -28.87
N SER A 58 19.05 7.40 -27.91
CA SER A 58 20.47 7.73 -28.08
C SER A 58 21.36 6.50 -28.22
N LEU A 59 21.02 5.39 -27.53
CA LEU A 59 21.70 4.11 -27.73
C LEU A 59 21.40 3.51 -29.11
N LEU A 60 20.17 3.62 -29.60
CA LEU A 60 19.80 3.15 -30.95
C LEU A 60 20.49 3.97 -32.05
N ASN A 61 20.64 5.28 -31.83
CA ASN A 61 21.33 6.16 -32.77
C ASN A 61 22.81 5.78 -32.97
N LEU A 62 23.45 5.09 -32.00
CA LEU A 62 24.83 4.58 -32.15
C LEU A 62 24.95 3.56 -33.29
N ILE A 63 23.86 2.86 -33.61
CA ILE A 63 23.79 1.91 -34.72
C ILE A 63 23.00 2.49 -35.92
N SER A 64 22.83 3.82 -35.96
CA SER A 64 22.09 4.54 -37.00
C SER A 64 20.60 4.15 -37.10
N GLU A 65 20.01 3.67 -36.00
CA GLU A 65 18.57 3.39 -35.91
C GLU A 65 17.89 4.38 -34.95
N SER A 66 16.56 4.49 -35.04
CA SER A 66 15.74 5.23 -34.09
C SER A 66 14.57 4.38 -33.59
N ILE A 67 14.04 4.72 -32.42
CA ILE A 67 12.85 4.05 -31.90
C ILE A 67 11.69 4.34 -32.84
N LYS A 68 11.09 3.27 -33.36
CA LYS A 68 9.92 3.33 -34.24
C LYS A 68 8.64 3.08 -33.46
N MET A 69 7.53 3.52 -34.03
CA MET A 69 6.20 3.22 -33.52
C MET A 69 6.05 1.70 -33.33
N PRO A 70 5.56 1.22 -32.17
CA PRO A 70 5.24 -0.19 -31.99
C PRO A 70 4.22 -0.66 -33.04
N ARG A 71 4.26 -1.96 -33.35
CA ARG A 71 3.34 -2.55 -34.33
C ARG A 71 1.90 -2.47 -33.82
N VAL A 72 1.09 -1.60 -34.42
CA VAL A 72 -0.35 -1.50 -34.14
C VAL A 72 -1.08 -2.60 -34.92
N SER A 73 -1.78 -3.48 -34.20
CA SER A 73 -2.59 -4.54 -34.83
C SER A 73 -4.05 -4.11 -34.97
N LEU A 74 -4.71 -4.50 -36.06
CA LEU A 74 -6.13 -4.17 -36.31
C LEU A 74 -7.08 -4.65 -35.20
N ARG A 75 -6.70 -5.71 -34.48
CA ARG A 75 -7.38 -6.18 -33.27
C ARG A 75 -6.35 -6.42 -32.17
N GLN A 76 -6.53 -5.76 -31.03
CA GLN A 76 -5.95 -6.15 -29.75
C GLN A 76 -7.10 -6.28 -28.74
N LYS A 77 -7.14 -7.38 -28.00
CA LYS A 77 -8.18 -7.65 -27.00
C LYS A 77 -7.77 -7.23 -25.58
N HIS A 78 -6.45 -7.19 -25.32
CA HIS A 78 -5.89 -7.06 -23.98
C HIS A 78 -5.02 -5.81 -23.80
N GLN A 79 -4.77 -5.04 -24.85
CA GLN A 79 -3.94 -3.83 -24.81
C GLN A 79 -4.68 -2.65 -25.42
N ILE A 80 -4.37 -1.45 -24.91
CA ILE A 80 -4.86 -0.19 -25.46
C ILE A 80 -4.16 0.04 -26.80
N ASN A 81 -4.95 0.24 -27.85
CA ASN A 81 -4.42 0.77 -29.11
C ASN A 81 -4.04 2.23 -28.89
N CYS A 82 -2.76 2.54 -28.99
CA CYS A 82 -2.31 3.93 -28.99
C CYS A 82 -2.79 4.63 -30.27
N SER A 83 -3.54 5.72 -30.12
CA SER A 83 -3.98 6.58 -31.24
C SER A 83 -2.99 7.69 -31.57
N SER A 84 -1.92 7.83 -30.78
CA SER A 84 -0.89 8.86 -31.00
C SER A 84 0.06 8.45 -32.13
N SER A 85 0.51 9.45 -32.89
CA SER A 85 1.60 9.29 -33.85
C SER A 85 2.99 9.43 -33.19
N ASP A 86 3.04 9.75 -31.90
CA ASP A 86 4.28 9.80 -31.13
C ASP A 86 4.61 8.44 -30.49
N SER A 87 5.78 7.91 -30.84
CA SER A 87 6.25 6.63 -30.32
C SER A 87 6.48 6.66 -28.80
N GLU A 88 6.95 7.79 -28.26
CA GLU A 88 7.20 7.92 -26.82
C GLU A 88 5.90 7.80 -26.04
N GLU A 89 4.91 8.61 -26.41
CA GLU A 89 3.57 8.56 -25.85
C GLU A 89 2.95 7.16 -25.96
N CYS A 90 3.10 6.48 -27.10
CA CYS A 90 2.56 5.15 -27.27
C CYS A 90 3.17 4.11 -26.34
N PHE A 91 4.49 4.08 -26.17
CA PHE A 91 5.09 3.16 -25.20
C PHE A 91 4.76 3.53 -23.76
N ARG A 92 4.65 4.83 -23.44
CA ARG A 92 4.26 5.29 -22.10
C ARG A 92 2.85 4.81 -21.73
N ILE A 93 1.87 5.05 -22.59
CA ILE A 93 0.46 4.72 -22.34
C ILE A 93 0.20 3.21 -22.39
N SER A 94 0.91 2.46 -23.25
CA SER A 94 0.69 1.01 -23.40
C SER A 94 1.50 0.15 -22.43
N ILE A 95 2.61 0.66 -21.89
CA ILE A 95 3.52 -0.12 -21.03
C ILE A 95 3.69 0.51 -19.66
N ALA A 96 4.25 1.72 -19.58
CA ALA A 96 4.68 2.30 -18.30
C ALA A 96 3.50 2.62 -17.38
N VAL A 97 2.45 3.23 -17.92
CA VAL A 97 1.24 3.58 -17.19
C VAL A 97 0.50 2.33 -16.70
N PRO A 98 0.13 1.36 -17.56
CA PRO A 98 -0.56 0.15 -17.11
C PRO A 98 0.25 -0.65 -16.11
N PHE A 99 1.58 -0.71 -16.25
CA PHE A 99 2.44 -1.40 -15.29
C PHE A 99 2.38 -0.78 -13.89
N LEU A 100 2.44 0.56 -13.79
CA LEU A 100 2.33 1.25 -12.51
C LEU A 100 0.94 1.12 -11.90
N ASP A 101 -0.10 1.23 -12.71
CA ASP A 101 -1.50 1.10 -12.26
C ASP A 101 -1.78 -0.33 -11.76
N ASP A 102 -1.27 -1.35 -12.47
CA ASP A 102 -1.35 -2.74 -12.05
C ASP A 102 -0.58 -2.98 -10.74
N PHE A 103 0.65 -2.48 -10.63
CA PHE A 103 1.43 -2.57 -9.41
C PHE A 103 0.73 -1.92 -8.21
N LEU A 104 0.13 -0.75 -8.41
CA LEU A 104 -0.68 -0.09 -7.37
C LEU A 104 -1.88 -0.96 -6.98
N SER A 105 -2.59 -1.54 -7.95
CA SER A 105 -3.73 -2.40 -7.67
C SER A 105 -3.35 -3.64 -6.85
N GLN A 106 -2.20 -4.24 -7.15
CA GLN A 106 -1.65 -5.38 -6.40
C GLN A 106 -1.30 -5.02 -4.95
N MET A 107 -0.96 -3.75 -4.68
CA MET A 107 -0.66 -3.26 -3.34
C MET A 107 -1.90 -2.77 -2.57
N GLU A 108 -2.91 -2.25 -3.25
CA GLU A 108 -4.09 -1.69 -2.58
C GLU A 108 -5.19 -2.72 -2.34
N LEU A 109 -5.50 -3.56 -3.33
CA LEU A 109 -6.64 -4.48 -3.28
C LEU A 109 -6.52 -5.50 -2.13
N PRO A 110 -5.40 -6.21 -1.94
CA PRO A 110 -5.31 -7.20 -0.88
C PRO A 110 -5.25 -6.56 0.50
N PHE A 111 -4.54 -5.44 0.63
CA PHE A 111 -4.21 -4.87 1.93
C PHE A 111 -5.33 -4.01 2.52
N ASN A 112 -6.24 -3.46 1.71
CA ASN A 112 -7.38 -2.71 2.24
C ASN A 112 -8.30 -3.55 3.14
N ASP A 113 -8.62 -4.78 2.71
CA ASP A 113 -9.46 -5.69 3.51
C ASP A 113 -8.73 -6.16 4.78
N HIS A 114 -7.43 -6.46 4.65
CA HIS A 114 -6.60 -6.83 5.78
C HIS A 114 -6.41 -5.69 6.78
N LYS A 115 -6.34 -4.43 6.33
CA LYS A 115 -6.17 -3.27 7.20
C LYS A 115 -7.35 -3.10 8.15
N SER A 116 -8.58 -3.26 7.67
CA SER A 116 -9.77 -3.23 8.53
C SER A 116 -9.73 -4.35 9.56
N THR A 117 -9.34 -5.56 9.13
CA THR A 117 -9.24 -6.73 10.00
C THR A 117 -8.16 -6.55 11.06
N VAL A 118 -6.93 -6.20 10.68
CA VAL A 118 -5.80 -5.99 11.59
C VAL A 118 -6.10 -4.86 12.58
N SER A 119 -6.73 -3.77 12.12
CA SER A 119 -7.16 -2.69 13.00
C SER A 119 -8.14 -3.18 14.07
N ALA A 120 -9.13 -3.99 13.69
CA ALA A 120 -10.05 -4.61 14.63
C ALA A 120 -9.32 -5.53 15.63
N LEU A 121 -8.36 -6.34 15.15
CA LEU A 121 -7.59 -7.24 16.01
C LEU A 121 -6.75 -6.48 17.04
N HIS A 122 -6.09 -5.39 16.63
CA HIS A 122 -5.26 -4.56 17.49
C HIS A 122 -6.06 -3.86 18.60
N LYS A 123 -7.36 -3.60 18.39
CA LYS A 123 -8.21 -2.92 19.39
C LYS A 123 -8.43 -3.73 20.68
N LEU A 124 -8.25 -5.05 20.67
CA LEU A 124 -8.31 -5.88 21.88
C LEU A 124 -6.98 -5.89 22.68
N ILE A 125 -5.90 -5.37 22.10
CA ILE A 125 -4.62 -5.26 22.81
C ILE A 125 -4.78 -4.24 23.94
N PRO A 126 -4.51 -4.60 25.21
CA PRO A 126 -4.85 -3.75 26.35
C PRO A 126 -4.28 -2.32 26.26
N SER A 127 -3.05 -2.16 25.75
CA SER A 127 -2.36 -0.87 25.59
C SER A 127 -3.04 0.07 24.58
N ILE A 128 -3.64 -0.50 23.53
CA ILE A 128 -4.39 0.23 22.49
C ILE A 128 -5.84 0.43 22.93
N CYS A 129 -6.39 -0.57 23.62
CA CYS A 129 -7.74 -0.55 24.16
C CYS A 129 -7.95 0.60 25.14
N ALA A 130 -6.93 0.93 25.94
CA ALA A 130 -7.00 2.03 26.90
C ALA A 130 -6.99 3.44 26.25
N SER A 131 -6.47 3.58 25.03
CA SER A 131 -6.25 4.88 24.40
C SER A 131 -7.30 5.26 23.36
N SER A 132 -8.11 4.32 22.87
CA SER A 132 -9.05 4.55 21.75
C SER A 132 -10.51 4.47 22.18
N ASP A 133 -11.40 5.17 21.47
CA ASP A 133 -12.84 5.00 21.61
C ASP A 133 -13.31 3.89 20.65
N PHE A 134 -14.26 3.03 21.08
CA PHE A 134 -14.69 1.88 20.30
C PHE A 134 -16.18 1.89 19.96
N GLY A 135 -16.49 1.50 18.72
CA GLY A 135 -17.83 1.15 18.29
C GLY A 135 -18.06 -0.36 18.34
N LYS A 136 -19.32 -0.80 18.49
CA LYS A 136 -19.67 -2.23 18.38
C LYS A 136 -19.27 -2.83 17.04
N ASP A 137 -19.28 -2.03 15.98
CA ASP A 137 -18.91 -2.46 14.63
C ASP A 137 -17.45 -2.86 14.50
N ASP A 138 -16.57 -2.33 15.35
CA ASP A 138 -15.14 -2.64 15.36
C ASP A 138 -14.86 -4.10 15.73
N PHE A 139 -15.80 -4.76 16.42
CA PHE A 139 -15.64 -6.11 16.92
C PHE A 139 -16.47 -7.14 16.13
N LYS A 140 -17.00 -6.76 14.96
CA LYS A 140 -17.70 -7.70 14.07
C LYS A 140 -16.87 -8.92 13.70
N VAL A 141 -15.56 -8.74 13.54
CA VAL A 141 -14.60 -9.84 13.28
C VAL A 141 -14.64 -10.90 14.40
N TYR A 142 -15.05 -10.51 15.60
CA TYR A 142 -15.13 -11.36 16.78
C TYR A 142 -16.54 -11.83 17.13
N VAL A 143 -17.55 -11.63 16.28
CA VAL A 143 -18.95 -11.93 16.62
C VAL A 143 -19.19 -13.39 17.03
N HIS A 144 -18.35 -14.32 16.57
CA HIS A 144 -18.41 -15.73 16.96
C HIS A 144 -17.74 -16.05 18.30
N PHE A 145 -16.88 -15.15 18.80
CA PHE A 145 -16.12 -15.33 20.04
C PHE A 145 -16.62 -14.45 21.18
N LEU A 146 -17.18 -13.29 20.87
CA LEU A 146 -17.57 -12.28 21.83
C LEU A 146 -19.08 -12.03 21.79
N ASN A 147 -19.65 -11.84 22.99
CA ASN A 147 -21.01 -11.35 23.08
C ASN A 147 -21.04 -9.83 22.96
N LEU A 148 -21.47 -9.33 21.79
CA LEU A 148 -21.53 -7.89 21.50
C LEU A 148 -22.50 -7.11 22.41
N THR A 149 -23.39 -7.78 23.17
CA THR A 149 -24.28 -7.11 24.13
C THR A 149 -23.57 -6.77 25.44
N THR A 150 -22.66 -7.62 25.91
CA THR A 150 -21.90 -7.45 27.17
C THR A 150 -20.51 -6.86 26.96
N LEU A 151 -20.07 -6.75 25.70
CA LEU A 151 -18.73 -6.32 25.31
C LEU A 151 -18.27 -5.02 25.96
N SER A 152 -19.14 -3.99 26.01
CA SER A 152 -18.74 -2.70 26.58
C SER A 152 -18.39 -2.80 28.07
N SER A 153 -19.20 -3.52 28.86
CA SER A 153 -18.90 -3.76 30.27
C SER A 153 -17.66 -4.62 30.48
N GLU A 154 -17.48 -5.65 29.65
CA GLU A 154 -16.31 -6.54 29.72
C GLU A 154 -15.01 -5.80 29.35
N LEU A 155 -15.04 -4.98 28.30
CA LEU A 155 -13.89 -4.14 27.91
C LEU A 155 -13.53 -3.15 29.02
N ASN A 156 -14.48 -2.53 29.69
CA ASN A 156 -14.20 -1.64 30.81
C ASN A 156 -13.48 -2.37 31.96
N LEU A 157 -13.97 -3.56 32.33
CA LEU A 157 -13.31 -4.39 33.34
C LEU A 157 -11.91 -4.84 32.90
N TRP A 158 -11.76 -5.17 31.61
CA TRP A 158 -10.49 -5.54 31.01
C TRP A 158 -9.48 -4.40 31.07
N ILE A 159 -9.85 -3.21 30.61
CA ILE A 159 -8.99 -2.01 30.66
C ILE A 159 -8.55 -1.73 32.10
N ASN A 160 -9.49 -1.68 33.05
CA ASN A 160 -9.19 -1.40 34.46
C ASN A 160 -8.23 -2.43 35.06
N LYS A 161 -8.40 -3.72 34.74
CA LYS A 161 -7.50 -4.79 35.21
C LYS A 161 -6.05 -4.59 34.79
N TRP A 162 -5.83 -4.01 33.61
CA TRP A 162 -4.50 -3.86 33.06
C TRP A 162 -3.88 -2.48 33.32
N GLN A 163 -4.68 -1.45 33.64
CA GLN A 163 -4.22 -0.11 34.03
C GLN A 163 -3.20 -0.11 35.18
N ASP A 164 -3.35 -1.05 36.12
CA ASP A 164 -2.50 -1.13 37.32
C ASP A 164 -1.15 -1.82 37.08
N LYS A 165 -0.84 -2.26 35.85
CA LYS A 165 0.43 -2.92 35.52
C LYS A 165 1.46 -1.95 34.92
N GLU A 166 2.71 -2.02 35.39
CA GLU A 166 3.81 -1.25 34.82
C GLU A 166 3.99 -1.58 33.31
N GLY A 167 4.17 -0.55 32.48
CA GLY A 167 4.33 -0.68 31.03
C GLY A 167 3.03 -0.79 30.23
N PHE A 168 1.88 -0.51 30.84
CA PHE A 168 0.56 -0.75 30.24
C PHE A 168 0.25 0.06 28.97
N VAL A 169 0.80 1.26 28.82
CA VAL A 169 0.54 2.10 27.63
C VAL A 169 1.78 2.14 26.76
N ASP A 170 1.66 1.55 25.57
CA ASP A 170 2.67 1.64 24.52
C ASP A 170 2.81 3.11 24.08
N GLU A 171 4.05 3.61 24.09
CA GLU A 171 4.36 5.00 23.76
C GLU A 171 3.89 5.40 22.37
N LYS A 172 3.83 4.44 21.42
CA LYS A 172 3.29 4.65 20.07
C LYS A 172 1.81 5.07 20.07
N TYR A 173 1.05 4.71 21.11
CA TYR A 173 -0.41 4.91 21.19
C TYR A 173 -0.86 5.81 22.35
N LYS A 174 0.06 6.53 23.02
CA LYS A 174 -0.30 7.53 24.03
C LYS A 174 -1.07 8.68 23.37
N LYS A 175 -2.30 8.95 23.84
CA LYS A 175 -2.99 10.22 23.53
C LYS A 175 -2.15 11.36 24.11
N ASN A 176 -1.64 12.26 23.28
CA ASN A 176 -1.03 13.50 23.73
C ASN A 176 -2.12 14.38 24.35
N SER A 177 -2.33 14.23 25.65
CA SER A 177 -3.16 15.13 26.46
C SER A 177 -2.42 16.43 26.73
N ASN A 178 -2.19 17.25 25.70
CA ASN A 178 -1.83 18.66 25.86
C ASN A 178 -2.87 19.51 25.15
N GLY A 179 -3.87 19.93 25.93
CA GLY A 179 -4.97 20.77 25.50
C GLY A 179 -5.84 21.18 26.69
N VAL A 180 -5.23 21.92 27.61
CA VAL A 180 -5.91 22.92 28.45
C VAL A 180 -5.24 24.25 28.18
#